data_AF-A0A6N6WGP5-F1
#
_entry.id   AF-A0A6N6WGP5-F1
#
_cell.length_a   1.000
_cell.length_b   1.000
_cell.length_c   1.000
_cell.angle_alpha   90.00
_cell.angle_beta   90.00
_cell.angle_gamma   90.00
#
_symmetry.space_group_name_H-M   'P 1'
#
loop_
_entity.id
_entity.type
_entity.pdbx_description
1 polymer ?
#
loop_
_entity_poly.entity_id
_entity_poly.type
_entity_poly.pdbx_seq_one_letter_code
_entity_poly.pdbx_strand_id
1 'polypeptide(L)'
;MSENKPENTGKPGSPSSPSATPASSTPLRPSTSSGATPGASKPDVLPPEPAASLPLSHEDSIQSPIKDVVAPSAALPAAGEAAARSSTDDPDSASTVTPTDAQTARQRDAAEARSSAAASTAQQEAEVHERAARKAGQAYKSPATPPGTLESSEPLTGELSAPADEAALTGNEEKAQEAAASARRAGSPPPGFGAAPDFTATNPPPPNALPPSPPRYLRQSDSAWTVFGRIIAARARQLFDRAGQRITQRTLRIGVSARIFHPEPGAKGLRGKTLQYLEESIAHWVMSRDVLVFMIPTVGHQGMLHPSNIRLRDYAKHLDGLLLQGGADVSPQSYAEQATSPEWPGDRVRDMYELELLHEFIESGKPVLGVCRGCQLINVAFGGTLYQDIATEVPTAGTHVNEHYDQHRHGIHFPDGSTLANMFPGRREAIVNSIHHQAVKTIGRDLNIEAVSASDGIIEAVRYRRAPFVMGVQWHPEFHRAGGPELLDCTPLLDTFLRVARETRF
;
A
#
# COMPACT_ATOMS: atom_id res chain seq x y z
N MET A 1 40.99 -10.60 -19.64
CA MET A 1 42.14 -10.55 -18.71
C MET A 1 41.69 -11.25 -17.44
N SER A 2 41.64 -12.59 -17.36
CA SER A 2 42.67 -13.61 -17.66
C SER A 2 43.48 -13.95 -16.39
N GLU A 3 43.63 -15.21 -15.98
CA GLU A 3 43.11 -16.46 -16.57
C GLU A 3 43.15 -17.68 -15.60
N ASN A 4 42.68 -18.83 -16.08
CA ASN A 4 42.98 -20.21 -15.64
C ASN A 4 42.24 -20.86 -14.44
N LYS A 5 41.14 -21.51 -14.85
CA LYS A 5 40.71 -22.91 -14.55
C LYS A 5 41.90 -23.91 -14.57
N PRO A 6 41.81 -25.15 -14.02
CA PRO A 6 40.79 -26.14 -14.44
C PRO A 6 40.09 -26.97 -13.34
N GLU A 7 38.97 -27.58 -13.74
CA GLU A 7 38.24 -28.60 -12.98
C GLU A 7 38.95 -29.97 -13.00
N ASN A 8 38.56 -30.87 -12.09
CA ASN A 8 38.17 -32.21 -12.52
C ASN A 8 37.04 -32.78 -11.64
N THR A 9 36.34 -33.80 -12.13
CA THR A 9 35.12 -34.36 -11.53
C THR A 9 35.38 -35.69 -10.81
N GLY A 10 34.54 -36.06 -9.83
CA GLY A 10 34.67 -37.35 -9.12
C GLY A 10 33.77 -37.56 -7.89
N LYS A 11 32.55 -38.06 -8.12
CA LYS A 11 31.78 -38.90 -7.17
C LYS A 11 31.85 -40.37 -7.68
N PRO A 12 31.51 -41.43 -6.92
CA PRO A 12 30.74 -41.46 -5.66
C PRO A 12 31.38 -42.26 -4.50
N GLY A 13 30.72 -42.30 -3.33
CA GLY A 13 31.11 -43.21 -2.24
C GLY A 13 30.37 -42.96 -0.92
N SER A 14 29.49 -43.88 -0.54
CA SER A 14 28.90 -44.05 0.80
C SER A 14 28.56 -45.55 0.96
N PRO A 15 28.29 -46.10 2.16
CA PRO A 15 28.25 -45.48 3.49
C PRO A 15 29.12 -46.21 4.54
N SER A 16 29.18 -45.70 5.79
CA SER A 16 29.00 -46.52 7.01
C SER A 16 29.11 -45.68 8.31
N SER A 17 28.24 -46.03 9.27
CA SER A 17 28.34 -45.78 10.72
C SER A 17 28.60 -47.15 11.39
N PRO A 18 28.78 -47.35 12.73
CA PRO A 18 28.39 -46.47 13.85
C PRO A 18 29.33 -46.46 15.09
N SER A 19 28.84 -45.87 16.20
CA SER A 19 29.26 -46.09 17.62
C SER A 19 30.66 -45.59 18.06
N ALA A 20 30.92 -45.23 19.33
CA ALA A 20 30.05 -44.86 20.46
C ALA A 20 30.81 -43.99 21.50
N THR A 21 30.06 -43.45 22.47
CA THR A 21 30.43 -42.65 23.64
C THR A 21 31.11 -43.47 24.76
N PRO A 22 31.48 -42.90 25.94
CA PRO A 22 32.27 -41.68 26.20
C PRO A 22 33.37 -41.92 27.29
N ALA A 23 34.14 -40.89 27.69
CA ALA A 23 34.91 -40.92 28.95
C ALA A 23 35.14 -39.52 29.55
N SER A 24 35.21 -39.43 30.89
CA SER A 24 35.36 -38.18 31.66
C SER A 24 36.40 -38.33 32.78
N SER A 25 37.25 -37.33 33.00
CA SER A 25 37.91 -37.09 34.30
C SER A 25 38.54 -35.69 34.39
N THR A 26 38.80 -35.25 35.62
CA THR A 26 39.28 -33.90 35.99
C THR A 26 40.17 -34.03 37.25
N PRO A 27 40.64 -32.92 37.85
CA PRO A 27 41.90 -32.21 37.60
C PRO A 27 43.08 -32.66 38.49
N LEU A 28 44.27 -32.08 38.32
CA LEU A 28 45.23 -31.83 39.42
C LEU A 28 46.26 -30.73 39.07
N ARG A 29 46.86 -30.14 40.11
CA ARG A 29 47.90 -29.07 40.11
C ARG A 29 48.89 -29.40 41.25
N PRO A 30 50.17 -28.95 41.22
CA PRO A 30 50.53 -27.83 42.15
C PRO A 30 51.78 -26.99 41.75
N SER A 31 52.11 -25.97 42.57
CA SER A 31 53.42 -25.25 42.69
C SER A 31 53.90 -24.41 41.48
N THR A 32 54.91 -23.51 41.48
CA THR A 32 55.55 -22.51 42.41
C THR A 32 56.34 -21.48 41.52
N SER A 33 57.08 -20.43 41.92
CA SER A 33 57.58 -19.87 43.19
C SER A 33 57.68 -18.31 43.11
N SER A 34 57.48 -17.56 44.22
CA SER A 34 58.48 -16.84 45.06
C SER A 34 59.17 -15.56 44.52
N GLY A 35 58.86 -14.41 45.15
CA GLY A 35 59.57 -13.11 45.10
C GLY A 35 58.98 -12.15 46.14
N ALA A 36 59.76 -11.25 46.77
CA ALA A 36 59.40 -10.63 48.06
C ALA A 36 59.45 -9.08 48.15
N THR A 37 58.94 -8.55 49.27
CA THR A 37 58.66 -7.14 49.64
C THR A 37 59.67 -6.64 50.74
N PRO A 38 59.49 -5.57 51.58
CA PRO A 38 58.46 -4.51 51.70
C PRO A 38 58.98 -3.06 52.01
N GLY A 39 58.06 -2.12 52.29
CA GLY A 39 58.33 -0.79 52.89
C GLY A 39 57.04 -0.06 53.37
N ALA A 40 57.11 0.76 54.43
CA ALA A 40 55.99 1.48 55.08
C ALA A 40 56.05 3.02 54.80
N SER A 41 55.12 3.94 55.17
CA SER A 41 54.23 4.07 56.35
C SER A 41 53.03 5.04 56.10
N LYS A 42 52.15 5.21 57.12
CA LYS A 42 51.08 6.25 57.28
C LYS A 42 51.52 7.33 58.33
N PRO A 43 50.78 8.42 58.69
CA PRO A 43 49.32 8.69 58.56
C PRO A 43 48.84 10.12 58.15
N ASP A 44 47.51 10.24 57.99
CA ASP A 44 46.51 11.34 58.21
C ASP A 44 46.81 12.85 58.07
N VAL A 45 45.86 13.60 57.46
CA VAL A 45 45.15 14.82 57.96
C VAL A 45 44.06 15.26 56.94
N LEU A 46 43.03 16.02 57.38
CA LEU A 46 41.85 16.47 56.61
C LEU A 46 41.33 17.85 57.14
N PRO A 47 40.38 18.51 56.45
CA PRO A 47 40.51 19.54 55.40
C PRO A 47 40.52 21.00 55.94
N PRO A 48 40.28 22.02 55.08
CA PRO A 48 39.14 22.92 55.36
C PRO A 48 38.25 23.29 54.15
N GLU A 49 37.16 24.02 54.42
CA GLU A 49 36.10 24.46 53.48
C GLU A 49 36.24 25.96 53.04
N PRO A 50 35.36 26.53 52.17
CA PRO A 50 35.67 27.72 51.36
C PRO A 50 35.29 29.11 51.94
N ALA A 51 35.75 30.17 51.23
CA ALA A 51 35.33 31.58 51.32
C ALA A 51 34.81 32.02 49.92
N ALA A 52 33.68 32.72 49.73
CA ALA A 52 33.32 34.10 50.13
C ALA A 52 34.12 35.21 49.41
N SER A 53 33.58 36.34 48.88
CA SER A 53 32.21 36.76 48.47
C SER A 53 32.21 38.25 47.99
N LEU A 54 31.27 38.67 47.11
CA LEU A 54 30.75 40.07 46.91
C LEU A 54 31.65 41.16 46.26
N PRO A 55 31.16 42.38 45.87
CA PRO A 55 29.81 42.85 45.43
C PRO A 55 29.80 43.83 44.20
N LEU A 56 28.67 44.55 44.01
CA LEU A 56 28.34 45.81 43.24
C LEU A 56 27.33 45.56 42.07
N SER A 57 26.10 46.10 41.95
CA SER A 57 25.36 47.34 42.35
C SER A 57 25.51 48.52 41.37
N HIS A 58 24.50 49.36 41.03
CA HIS A 58 23.21 49.72 41.66
C HIS A 58 22.04 49.90 40.63
N GLU A 59 20.80 50.05 41.14
CA GLU A 59 19.57 50.80 40.73
C GLU A 59 19.34 51.35 39.28
N ASP A 60 18.10 51.47 38.77
CA ASP A 60 17.03 52.40 39.25
C ASP A 60 15.56 51.89 39.12
N SER A 61 14.60 52.64 39.68
CA SER A 61 13.19 52.26 39.93
C SER A 61 12.14 52.92 39.00
N ILE A 62 10.86 52.47 39.06
CA ILE A 62 9.63 53.29 39.32
C ILE A 62 8.35 52.41 39.44
N GLN A 63 7.75 52.45 40.64
CA GLN A 63 6.33 52.32 41.04
C GLN A 63 5.37 51.19 40.58
N SER A 64 4.74 50.56 41.57
CA SER A 64 3.46 49.81 41.50
C SER A 64 2.26 50.69 41.93
N PRO A 65 1.02 50.15 42.02
CA PRO A 65 0.58 49.63 43.33
C PRO A 65 -0.21 48.30 43.31
N ILE A 66 -0.38 47.72 44.50
CA ILE A 66 -0.99 46.42 44.83
C ILE A 66 -2.28 46.64 45.63
N LYS A 67 -3.26 45.71 45.58
CA LYS A 67 -4.17 45.26 46.66
C LYS A 67 -4.95 44.01 46.19
N ASP A 68 -5.32 43.00 47.00
CA ASP A 68 -4.94 42.62 48.36
C ASP A 68 -5.34 41.13 48.63
N VAL A 69 -4.47 40.34 49.31
CA VAL A 69 -4.72 39.58 50.58
C VAL A 69 -5.94 38.62 50.70
N VAL A 70 -5.91 37.38 51.25
CA VAL A 70 -4.87 36.45 51.82
C VAL A 70 -5.50 35.04 51.97
N ALA A 71 -4.70 33.99 52.17
CA ALA A 71 -5.14 32.71 52.77
C ALA A 71 -4.16 32.20 53.85
N PRO A 72 -4.63 31.47 54.88
CA PRO A 72 -3.77 30.51 55.57
C PRO A 72 -4.40 29.13 55.84
N SER A 73 -3.52 28.16 56.10
CA SER A 73 -3.78 26.73 56.37
C SER A 73 -3.98 26.42 57.87
N ALA A 74 -4.64 25.30 58.23
CA ALA A 74 -4.01 24.21 59.00
C ALA A 74 -4.97 23.12 59.56
N ALA A 75 -4.38 21.92 59.76
CA ALA A 75 -4.68 20.87 60.76
C ALA A 75 -5.83 19.85 60.59
N LEU A 76 -5.52 18.63 61.04
CA LEU A 76 -6.41 17.47 61.29
C LEU A 76 -6.79 17.39 62.78
N PRO A 77 -7.85 16.66 63.14
CA PRO A 77 -7.64 15.49 64.02
C PRO A 77 -8.44 14.23 63.60
N ALA A 78 -8.42 13.19 64.44
CA ALA A 78 -8.86 11.83 64.13
C ALA A 78 -10.24 11.43 64.72
N ALA A 79 -10.59 10.13 64.57
CA ALA A 79 -11.92 9.54 64.67
C ALA A 79 -12.66 9.61 66.04
N GLY A 80 -13.99 9.50 65.96
CA GLY A 80 -14.95 9.22 67.03
C GLY A 80 -16.28 8.71 66.45
N GLU A 81 -17.04 7.89 67.19
CA GLU A 81 -18.16 7.09 66.66
C GLU A 81 -19.57 7.68 66.85
N ALA A 82 -20.51 7.10 66.07
CA ALA A 82 -21.91 6.78 66.41
C ALA A 82 -23.10 7.72 66.05
N ALA A 83 -24.28 7.07 65.98
CA ALA A 83 -25.65 7.62 66.05
C ALA A 83 -26.33 8.23 64.79
N ALA A 84 -26.58 7.35 63.81
CA ALA A 84 -27.72 7.25 62.89
C ALA A 84 -28.93 8.24 62.97
N ARG A 85 -29.40 8.67 61.78
CA ARG A 85 -30.81 8.88 61.36
C ARG A 85 -30.86 8.91 59.81
N SER A 86 -31.25 7.82 59.16
CA SER A 86 -32.62 7.57 58.65
C SER A 86 -33.04 8.47 57.47
N SER A 87 -32.91 7.93 56.26
CA SER A 87 -33.73 8.29 55.09
C SER A 87 -34.30 7.00 54.50
N THR A 88 -35.57 7.02 54.13
CA THR A 88 -36.30 5.87 53.58
C THR A 88 -36.34 5.92 52.06
N ASP A 89 -36.22 4.77 51.40
CA ASP A 89 -36.89 4.46 50.14
C ASP A 89 -36.84 2.94 49.91
N ASP A 90 -38.00 2.27 50.04
CA ASP A 90 -38.22 0.90 49.59
C ASP A 90 -38.86 0.91 48.19
N PRO A 91 -38.51 -0.04 47.32
CA PRO A 91 -39.38 -0.46 46.24
C PRO A 91 -39.70 -1.96 46.31
N ASP A 92 -40.73 -2.32 47.08
CA ASP A 92 -41.24 -3.69 47.13
C ASP A 92 -42.05 -3.99 45.85
N SER A 93 -41.39 -4.59 44.85
CA SER A 93 -41.99 -5.07 43.59
C SER A 93 -41.12 -6.14 42.96
N ALA A 94 -41.03 -7.30 43.63
CA ALA A 94 -40.30 -8.46 43.17
C ALA A 94 -40.92 -9.11 41.92
N SER A 95 -40.58 -8.61 40.74
CA SER A 95 -40.81 -9.32 39.48
C SER A 95 -39.85 -10.52 39.40
N THR A 96 -40.36 -11.74 39.52
CA THR A 96 -39.58 -12.98 39.44
C THR A 96 -39.16 -13.28 38.00
N VAL A 97 -38.15 -12.56 37.52
CA VAL A 97 -37.37 -12.92 36.33
C VAL A 97 -36.26 -13.86 36.77
N THR A 98 -36.37 -15.14 36.40
CA THR A 98 -35.27 -16.09 36.56
C THR A 98 -34.04 -15.61 35.79
N PRO A 99 -32.82 -15.76 36.34
CA PRO A 99 -31.60 -15.30 35.66
C PRO A 99 -31.37 -16.13 34.39
N THR A 100 -31.82 -15.63 33.24
CA THR A 100 -31.48 -16.24 31.96
C THR A 100 -29.98 -16.11 31.76
N ASP A 101 -29.32 -17.23 31.48
CA ASP A 101 -27.88 -17.32 31.22
C ASP A 101 -27.40 -16.16 30.33
N ALA A 102 -26.36 -15.47 30.77
CA ALA A 102 -25.75 -14.34 30.06
C ALA A 102 -25.21 -14.75 28.67
N GLN A 103 -25.02 -16.04 28.41
CA GLN A 103 -24.77 -16.58 27.07
C GLN A 103 -26.05 -16.56 26.21
N THR A 104 -27.20 -16.99 26.74
CA THR A 104 -28.50 -16.97 26.04
C THR A 104 -29.09 -15.56 25.88
N ALA A 105 -28.69 -14.59 26.71
CA ALA A 105 -28.93 -13.16 26.45
C ALA A 105 -28.16 -12.71 25.20
N ARG A 106 -26.81 -12.78 25.24
CA ARG A 106 -25.94 -12.38 24.13
C ARG A 106 -26.23 -13.10 22.81
N GLN A 107 -26.69 -14.35 22.84
CA GLN A 107 -27.13 -15.09 21.65
C GLN A 107 -28.43 -14.53 21.03
N ARG A 108 -29.36 -13.99 21.83
CA ARG A 108 -30.57 -13.31 21.34
C ARG A 108 -30.22 -11.95 20.75
N ASP A 109 -29.43 -11.14 21.47
CA ASP A 109 -28.96 -9.84 20.98
C ASP A 109 -28.22 -9.99 19.63
N ALA A 110 -27.36 -11.00 19.51
CA ALA A 110 -26.65 -11.33 18.28
C ALA A 110 -27.55 -11.93 17.18
N ALA A 111 -28.71 -12.50 17.51
CA ALA A 111 -29.70 -12.93 16.51
C ALA A 111 -30.53 -11.75 15.99
N GLU A 112 -30.95 -10.85 16.89
CA GLU A 112 -31.69 -9.64 16.56
C GLU A 112 -30.85 -8.66 15.73
N ALA A 113 -29.57 -8.48 16.07
CA ALA A 113 -28.61 -7.71 15.27
C ALA A 113 -28.38 -8.30 13.87
N ARG A 114 -28.42 -9.64 13.71
CA ARG A 114 -28.35 -10.29 12.39
C ARG A 114 -29.64 -10.11 11.59
N SER A 115 -30.80 -10.12 12.26
CA SER A 115 -32.10 -9.88 11.64
C SER A 115 -32.24 -8.45 11.12
N SER A 116 -31.84 -7.45 11.92
CA SER A 116 -31.87 -6.04 11.52
C SER A 116 -30.85 -5.72 10.41
N ALA A 117 -29.66 -6.34 10.44
CA ALA A 117 -28.70 -6.26 9.35
C ALA A 117 -29.28 -6.84 8.04
N ALA A 118 -29.87 -8.04 8.06
CA ALA A 118 -30.48 -8.66 6.89
C ALA A 118 -31.66 -7.82 6.33
N ALA A 119 -32.48 -7.23 7.20
CA ALA A 119 -33.56 -6.33 6.79
C ALA A 119 -33.02 -5.04 6.13
N SER A 120 -31.92 -4.48 6.63
CA SER A 120 -31.27 -3.31 6.02
C SER A 120 -30.65 -3.63 4.65
N THR A 121 -30.01 -4.79 4.49
CA THR A 121 -29.51 -5.26 3.20
C THR A 121 -30.64 -5.41 2.18
N ALA A 122 -31.74 -6.07 2.55
CA ALA A 122 -32.90 -6.26 1.65
C ALA A 122 -33.54 -4.92 1.23
N GLN A 123 -33.56 -3.91 2.11
CA GLN A 123 -34.01 -2.56 1.77
C GLN A 123 -33.06 -1.88 0.76
N GLN A 124 -31.75 -1.99 0.96
CA GLN A 124 -30.74 -1.41 0.04
C GLN A 124 -30.77 -2.10 -1.33
N GLU A 125 -30.95 -3.42 -1.38
CA GLU A 125 -31.13 -4.17 -2.63
C GLU A 125 -32.40 -3.73 -3.38
N ALA A 126 -33.51 -3.54 -2.67
CA ALA A 126 -34.74 -3.02 -3.25
C ALA A 126 -34.58 -1.60 -3.83
N GLU A 127 -33.90 -0.69 -3.11
CA GLU A 127 -33.58 0.66 -3.63
C GLU A 127 -32.67 0.61 -4.87
N VAL A 128 -31.68 -0.29 -4.90
CA VAL A 128 -30.80 -0.48 -6.06
C VAL A 128 -31.59 -1.00 -7.27
N HIS A 129 -32.48 -1.97 -7.07
CA HIS A 129 -33.37 -2.46 -8.12
C HIS A 129 -34.35 -1.39 -8.63
N GLU A 130 -34.95 -0.59 -7.74
CA GLU A 130 -35.84 0.49 -8.16
C GLU A 130 -35.08 1.59 -8.93
N ARG A 131 -33.87 1.93 -8.47
CA ARG A 131 -32.99 2.91 -9.14
C ARG A 131 -32.52 2.42 -10.51
N ALA A 132 -32.28 1.12 -10.67
CA ALA A 132 -32.00 0.49 -11.97
C ALA A 132 -33.22 0.54 -12.90
N ALA A 133 -34.42 0.20 -12.39
CA ALA A 133 -35.67 0.27 -13.16
C ALA A 133 -36.00 1.70 -13.62
N ARG A 134 -35.86 2.70 -12.74
CA ARG A 134 -36.00 4.13 -13.08
C ARG A 134 -35.01 4.56 -14.18
N LYS A 135 -33.76 4.08 -14.12
CA LYS A 135 -32.73 4.38 -15.13
C LYS A 135 -33.03 3.73 -16.49
N ALA A 136 -33.56 2.50 -16.50
CA ALA A 136 -34.03 1.84 -17.72
C ALA A 136 -35.25 2.56 -18.33
N GLY A 137 -36.22 2.97 -17.50
CA GLY A 137 -37.40 3.72 -17.95
C GLY A 137 -37.09 5.10 -18.54
N GLN A 138 -36.01 5.75 -18.11
CA GLN A 138 -35.55 7.02 -18.68
C GLN A 138 -34.89 6.87 -20.07
N ALA A 139 -34.30 5.71 -20.38
CA ALA A 139 -33.66 5.47 -21.68
C ALA A 139 -34.65 5.40 -22.87
N TYR A 140 -35.95 5.22 -22.60
CA TYR A 140 -37.00 5.07 -23.61
C TYR A 140 -37.77 6.36 -23.97
N LYS A 141 -37.29 7.53 -23.54
CA LYS A 141 -37.93 8.83 -23.85
C LYS A 141 -37.02 9.81 -24.60
N SER A 142 -36.88 9.58 -25.90
CA SER A 142 -36.63 10.62 -26.92
C SER A 142 -37.22 10.18 -28.27
N PRO A 143 -37.58 11.11 -29.19
CA PRO A 143 -38.55 10.81 -30.25
C PRO A 143 -37.96 10.08 -31.45
N ALA A 144 -38.76 9.22 -32.08
CA ALA A 144 -38.44 8.58 -33.36
C ALA A 144 -38.96 9.38 -34.56
N THR A 145 -38.24 9.29 -35.68
CA THR A 145 -38.67 9.73 -37.02
C THR A 145 -38.91 8.47 -37.86
N PRO A 146 -40.01 8.36 -38.64
CA PRO A 146 -40.50 7.06 -39.11
C PRO A 146 -39.76 6.47 -40.33
N PRO A 147 -39.71 5.13 -40.46
CA PRO A 147 -39.25 4.44 -41.66
C PRO A 147 -40.38 4.24 -42.68
N GLY A 148 -40.01 3.99 -43.94
CA GLY A 148 -40.92 3.57 -45.02
C GLY A 148 -40.77 2.08 -45.39
N THR A 149 -41.91 1.48 -45.72
CA THR A 149 -42.13 0.30 -46.60
C THR A 149 -41.16 0.22 -47.80
N LEU A 150 -40.78 -0.93 -48.39
CA LEU A 150 -41.05 -2.39 -48.25
C LEU A 150 -39.74 -3.11 -48.69
N GLU A 151 -39.52 -4.43 -48.84
CA GLU A 151 -40.36 -5.58 -49.21
C GLU A 151 -39.65 -6.90 -48.83
N SER A 152 -40.20 -8.08 -49.17
CA SER A 152 -39.77 -9.40 -48.65
C SER A 152 -39.20 -10.38 -49.69
N SER A 153 -38.20 -11.19 -49.31
CA SER A 153 -37.89 -12.48 -49.94
C SER A 153 -37.27 -13.48 -48.94
N GLU A 154 -37.49 -14.78 -49.16
CA GLU A 154 -37.15 -15.88 -48.24
C GLU A 154 -35.81 -16.59 -48.58
N PRO A 155 -35.27 -17.45 -47.68
CA PRO A 155 -33.86 -17.84 -47.70
C PRO A 155 -33.53 -19.09 -48.54
N LEU A 156 -32.23 -19.29 -48.79
CA LEU A 156 -31.68 -20.54 -49.30
C LEU A 156 -30.44 -20.94 -48.48
N THR A 157 -30.53 -22.08 -47.79
CA THR A 157 -29.42 -22.77 -47.11
C THR A 157 -28.79 -23.80 -48.05
N GLY A 158 -27.48 -23.95 -48.01
CA GLY A 158 -26.79 -25.01 -48.76
C GLY A 158 -25.36 -25.26 -48.26
N GLU A 159 -25.17 -26.37 -47.56
CA GLU A 159 -23.84 -26.94 -47.29
C GLU A 159 -23.30 -27.62 -48.56
N LEU A 160 -21.97 -27.70 -48.69
CA LEU A 160 -21.30 -28.36 -49.82
C LEU A 160 -20.29 -29.40 -49.33
N SER A 161 -20.44 -30.62 -49.81
CA SER A 161 -19.47 -31.72 -49.66
C SER A 161 -18.84 -32.06 -51.02
N ALA A 162 -17.60 -32.56 -50.99
CA ALA A 162 -16.91 -33.08 -52.19
C ALA A 162 -17.36 -34.53 -52.52
N PRO A 163 -17.00 -35.09 -53.70
CA PRO A 163 -15.68 -35.72 -53.86
C PRO A 163 -15.02 -35.49 -55.27
N ALA A 164 -14.02 -36.32 -55.61
CA ALA A 164 -13.19 -36.29 -56.84
C ALA A 164 -13.87 -37.04 -58.04
N ASP A 165 -13.30 -37.23 -59.26
CA ASP A 165 -11.98 -37.82 -59.56
C ASP A 165 -11.44 -37.64 -61.01
N GLU A 166 -10.16 -38.04 -61.19
CA GLU A 166 -9.37 -38.50 -62.36
C GLU A 166 -9.50 -37.97 -63.83
N ALA A 167 -8.29 -37.79 -64.43
CA ALA A 167 -7.83 -38.20 -65.79
C ALA A 167 -8.40 -37.60 -67.12
N ALA A 168 -7.69 -37.61 -68.27
CA ALA A 168 -6.24 -37.58 -68.61
C ALA A 168 -6.03 -37.44 -70.16
N LEU A 169 -4.83 -36.99 -70.60
CA LEU A 169 -4.27 -37.09 -71.99
C LEU A 169 -5.03 -36.28 -73.10
N THR A 170 -4.51 -35.87 -74.26
CA THR A 170 -3.16 -35.86 -74.89
C THR A 170 -3.10 -34.81 -76.03
N GLY A 171 -1.91 -34.36 -76.45
CA GLY A 171 -1.68 -33.93 -77.84
C GLY A 171 -0.87 -32.64 -78.07
N ASN A 172 0.41 -32.81 -78.45
CA ASN A 172 1.28 -31.99 -79.33
C ASN A 172 1.41 -30.45 -79.08
N GLU A 173 2.53 -29.77 -79.38
CA GLU A 173 3.77 -30.17 -80.07
C GLU A 173 4.97 -29.33 -79.56
N GLU A 174 6.19 -29.70 -79.94
CA GLU A 174 7.43 -29.08 -79.42
C GLU A 174 7.77 -27.73 -80.08
N LYS A 175 8.33 -26.81 -79.28
CA LYS A 175 9.49 -26.00 -79.73
C LYS A 175 10.30 -25.34 -78.61
N ALA A 176 11.55 -25.81 -78.52
CA ALA A 176 12.79 -25.11 -78.15
C ALA A 176 12.86 -24.28 -76.84
N GLN A 177 13.80 -24.71 -76.02
CA GLN A 177 14.43 -24.07 -74.86
C GLN A 177 14.44 -22.52 -74.82
N GLU A 178 13.94 -21.96 -73.71
CA GLU A 178 14.74 -21.10 -72.82
C GLU A 178 14.10 -21.00 -71.41
N ALA A 179 14.22 -22.06 -70.59
CA ALA A 179 13.53 -22.16 -69.30
C ALA A 179 14.27 -22.97 -68.21
N ALA A 180 15.51 -22.59 -67.87
CA ALA A 180 16.20 -23.00 -66.64
C ALA A 180 17.28 -21.97 -66.29
N ALA A 181 17.45 -21.47 -65.06
CA ALA A 181 16.71 -21.60 -63.80
C ALA A 181 16.58 -20.17 -63.17
N SER A 182 15.92 -19.89 -62.04
CA SER A 182 15.67 -20.68 -60.84
C SER A 182 14.50 -20.11 -60.03
N ALA A 183 13.79 -20.95 -59.27
CA ALA A 183 12.70 -20.53 -58.40
C ALA A 183 13.23 -19.70 -57.20
N ARG A 184 12.71 -18.47 -57.04
CA ARG A 184 13.00 -17.67 -55.84
C ARG A 184 12.35 -18.29 -54.61
N ARG A 185 13.11 -18.48 -53.52
CA ARG A 185 12.53 -18.80 -52.20
C ARG A 185 11.65 -17.64 -51.72
N ALA A 186 10.54 -17.97 -51.06
CA ALA A 186 9.78 -16.98 -50.31
C ALA A 186 10.67 -16.37 -49.21
N GLY A 187 10.64 -15.04 -49.05
CA GLY A 187 11.42 -14.30 -48.05
C GLY A 187 12.64 -13.54 -48.57
N SER A 188 13.05 -13.71 -49.84
CA SER A 188 14.08 -12.83 -50.43
C SER A 188 13.54 -11.39 -50.61
N PRO A 189 14.27 -10.34 -50.19
CA PRO A 189 13.87 -8.96 -50.43
C PRO A 189 13.89 -8.62 -51.94
N PRO A 190 13.11 -7.63 -52.39
CA PRO A 190 13.03 -7.28 -53.81
C PRO A 190 14.34 -6.64 -54.32
N PRO A 191 14.61 -6.69 -55.64
CA PRO A 191 15.74 -5.97 -56.24
C PRO A 191 15.73 -4.49 -55.86
N GLY A 192 16.88 -3.96 -55.43
CA GLY A 192 17.03 -2.58 -54.97
C GLY A 192 16.73 -2.33 -53.48
N PHE A 193 16.28 -3.34 -52.72
CA PHE A 193 16.09 -3.18 -51.27
C PHE A 193 17.43 -2.91 -50.57
N GLY A 194 17.55 -1.74 -49.92
CA GLY A 194 18.80 -1.28 -49.30
C GLY A 194 19.68 -0.38 -50.19
N ALA A 195 19.28 -0.11 -51.44
CA ALA A 195 19.90 0.95 -52.24
C ALA A 195 19.55 2.33 -51.66
N ALA A 196 20.44 3.32 -51.84
CA ALA A 196 20.13 4.71 -51.51
C ALA A 196 19.00 5.22 -52.45
N PRO A 197 18.00 5.96 -51.94
CA PRO A 197 16.91 6.48 -52.76
C PRO A 197 17.44 7.49 -53.79
N ASP A 198 17.15 7.22 -55.06
CA ASP A 198 17.42 8.15 -56.15
C ASP A 198 16.40 9.29 -56.15
N PHE A 199 16.79 10.45 -55.62
CA PHE A 199 15.99 11.66 -55.60
C PHE A 199 15.88 12.37 -56.96
N THR A 200 16.52 11.86 -58.01
CA THR A 200 16.42 12.38 -59.39
C THR A 200 15.49 11.56 -60.28
N ALA A 201 15.09 10.36 -59.85
CA ALA A 201 14.20 9.47 -60.60
C ALA A 201 12.77 10.05 -60.72
N THR A 202 12.42 10.56 -61.91
CA THR A 202 11.05 10.88 -62.27
C THR A 202 10.34 9.63 -62.78
N ASN A 203 9.27 9.23 -62.09
CA ASN A 203 8.46 8.06 -62.45
C ASN A 203 7.09 8.54 -62.96
N PRO A 204 6.95 8.90 -64.25
CA PRO A 204 5.70 9.42 -64.80
C PRO A 204 4.61 8.33 -64.80
N PRO A 205 3.33 8.71 -64.64
CA PRO A 205 2.23 7.75 -64.71
C PRO A 205 2.16 7.10 -66.10
N PRO A 206 1.75 5.81 -66.19
CA PRO A 206 1.61 5.14 -67.48
C PRO A 206 0.54 5.81 -68.36
N PRO A 207 0.60 5.70 -69.71
CA PRO A 207 -0.16 6.57 -70.64
C PRO A 207 -1.70 6.50 -70.61
N ASN A 208 -2.30 5.70 -69.71
CA ASN A 208 -3.75 5.58 -69.52
C ASN A 208 -4.14 5.61 -68.02
N ALA A 209 -3.34 6.27 -67.16
CA ALA A 209 -3.68 6.41 -65.75
C ALA A 209 -4.96 7.25 -65.56
N LEU A 210 -5.99 6.63 -64.95
CA LEU A 210 -7.18 7.34 -64.48
C LEU A 210 -6.79 8.42 -63.46
N PRO A 211 -7.55 9.54 -63.37
CA PRO A 211 -7.26 10.60 -62.41
C PRO A 211 -7.25 10.04 -60.97
N PRO A 212 -6.34 10.53 -60.10
CA PRO A 212 -6.16 9.98 -58.76
C PRO A 212 -7.45 10.09 -57.96
N SER A 213 -7.87 8.97 -57.36
CA SER A 213 -8.99 8.96 -56.43
C SER A 213 -8.71 9.92 -55.25
N PRO A 214 -9.74 10.62 -54.73
CA PRO A 214 -9.55 11.55 -53.62
C PRO A 214 -8.94 10.81 -52.42
N PRO A 215 -7.94 11.40 -51.72
CA PRO A 215 -7.20 10.70 -50.68
C PRO A 215 -8.12 10.33 -49.52
N ARG A 216 -7.95 9.13 -48.95
CA ARG A 216 -8.89 8.43 -48.03
C ARG A 216 -9.40 9.19 -46.79
N TYR A 217 -8.89 10.40 -46.50
CA TYR A 217 -9.39 11.28 -45.43
C TYR A 217 -10.53 12.23 -45.87
N LEU A 218 -10.68 12.45 -47.18
CA LEU A 218 -11.77 13.18 -47.82
C LEU A 218 -12.90 12.22 -48.17
N ARG A 219 -14.12 12.52 -47.70
CA ARG A 219 -15.35 11.85 -48.16
C ARG A 219 -15.89 12.55 -49.40
N GLN A 220 -16.63 11.84 -50.25
CA GLN A 220 -17.24 12.43 -51.47
C GLN A 220 -18.23 13.58 -51.19
N SER A 221 -18.66 13.76 -49.93
CA SER A 221 -19.52 14.84 -49.46
C SER A 221 -18.83 15.87 -48.55
N ASP A 222 -17.51 15.79 -48.35
CA ASP A 222 -16.76 16.81 -47.60
C ASP A 222 -16.67 18.11 -48.40
N SER A 223 -17.07 19.24 -47.81
CA SER A 223 -16.83 20.57 -48.37
C SER A 223 -15.53 21.15 -47.83
N ALA A 224 -14.98 22.18 -48.50
CA ALA A 224 -13.81 22.90 -47.98
C ALA A 224 -14.02 23.40 -46.54
N TRP A 225 -15.26 23.77 -46.19
CA TRP A 225 -15.64 24.21 -44.85
C TRP A 225 -15.73 23.07 -43.82
N THR A 226 -16.19 21.85 -44.19
CA THR A 226 -16.17 20.72 -43.24
C THR A 226 -14.75 20.24 -42.97
N VAL A 227 -13.88 20.24 -43.98
CA VAL A 227 -12.45 19.91 -43.83
C VAL A 227 -11.73 20.96 -42.98
N PHE A 228 -11.94 22.25 -43.26
CA PHE A 228 -11.38 23.33 -42.46
C PHE A 228 -11.87 23.28 -41.01
N GLY A 229 -13.18 23.08 -40.79
CA GLY A 229 -13.77 22.90 -39.46
C GLY A 229 -13.17 21.72 -38.70
N ARG A 230 -12.95 20.56 -39.36
CA ARG A 230 -12.25 19.40 -38.78
C ARG A 230 -10.81 19.72 -38.39
N ILE A 231 -10.07 20.48 -39.22
CA ILE A 231 -8.68 20.88 -38.93
C ILE A 231 -8.63 21.87 -37.74
N ILE A 232 -9.54 22.85 -37.69
CA ILE A 232 -9.63 23.80 -36.57
C ILE A 232 -10.04 23.06 -35.28
N ALA A 233 -11.02 22.16 -35.33
CA ALA A 233 -11.42 21.36 -34.18
C ALA A 233 -10.30 20.42 -33.69
N ALA A 234 -9.53 19.82 -34.60
CA ALA A 234 -8.37 19.00 -34.26
C ALA A 234 -7.23 19.83 -33.63
N ARG A 235 -6.93 21.02 -34.17
CA ARG A 235 -5.96 21.95 -33.58
C ARG A 235 -6.42 22.49 -32.22
N ALA A 236 -7.69 22.84 -32.08
CA ALA A 236 -8.28 23.27 -30.82
C ALA A 236 -8.17 22.15 -29.77
N ARG A 237 -8.57 20.92 -30.12
CA ARG A 237 -8.39 19.74 -29.25
C ARG A 237 -6.92 19.54 -28.88
N GLN A 238 -6.00 19.53 -29.84
CA GLN A 238 -4.55 19.43 -29.57
C GLN A 238 -3.99 20.55 -28.67
N LEU A 239 -4.57 21.75 -28.71
CA LEU A 239 -4.22 22.87 -27.82
C LEU A 239 -4.83 22.71 -26.42
N PHE A 240 -6.08 22.27 -26.30
CA PHE A 240 -6.69 21.90 -25.03
C PHE A 240 -5.98 20.70 -24.38
N ASP A 241 -5.63 19.68 -25.16
CA ASP A 241 -4.84 18.53 -24.73
C ASP A 241 -3.49 19.02 -24.20
N ARG A 242 -2.78 19.92 -24.91
CA ARG A 242 -1.52 20.53 -24.44
C ARG A 242 -1.67 21.41 -23.21
N ALA A 243 -2.80 22.10 -23.05
CA ALA A 243 -3.09 22.91 -21.85
C ALA A 243 -3.39 22.01 -20.63
N GLY A 244 -4.23 20.98 -20.82
CA GLY A 244 -4.50 19.94 -19.82
C GLY A 244 -3.23 19.18 -19.44
N GLN A 245 -2.39 18.80 -20.42
CA GLN A 245 -1.07 18.22 -20.20
C GLN A 245 -0.23 19.12 -19.29
N ARG A 246 -0.14 20.44 -19.54
CA ARG A 246 0.61 21.36 -18.66
C ARG A 246 0.07 21.43 -17.22
N ILE A 247 -1.22 21.22 -17.02
CA ILE A 247 -1.82 21.13 -15.67
C ILE A 247 -1.49 19.79 -15.01
N THR A 248 -1.51 18.67 -15.76
CA THR A 248 -1.14 17.33 -15.26
C THR A 248 0.37 17.07 -15.14
N GLN A 249 1.20 17.92 -15.76
CA GLN A 249 2.67 17.86 -15.79
C GLN A 249 3.36 18.44 -14.55
N ARG A 250 2.66 19.14 -13.65
CA ARG A 250 3.26 19.50 -12.35
C ARG A 250 3.52 18.21 -11.57
N THR A 251 4.78 17.91 -11.31
CA THR A 251 5.28 16.80 -10.48
C THR A 251 4.42 16.62 -9.22
N LEU A 252 4.04 15.39 -8.90
CA LEU A 252 3.29 15.10 -7.67
C LEU A 252 4.22 15.21 -6.45
N ARG A 253 3.66 15.56 -5.31
CA ARG A 253 4.32 15.69 -4.02
C ARG A 253 3.73 14.66 -3.07
N ILE A 254 4.40 13.54 -2.90
CA ILE A 254 3.91 12.45 -2.06
C ILE A 254 4.54 12.58 -0.67
N GLY A 255 3.71 12.67 0.36
CA GLY A 255 4.14 12.56 1.74
C GLY A 255 4.43 11.10 2.09
N VAL A 256 5.55 10.84 2.76
CA VAL A 256 5.79 9.56 3.44
C VAL A 256 5.94 9.86 4.93
N SER A 257 5.21 9.16 5.78
CA SER A 257 5.31 9.34 7.23
C SER A 257 6.71 8.96 7.74
N ALA A 258 7.24 9.66 8.74
CA ALA A 258 8.54 9.35 9.31
C ALA A 258 8.49 8.12 10.24
N ARG A 259 9.47 7.23 10.12
CA ARG A 259 9.75 6.23 11.17
C ARG A 259 10.50 6.91 12.31
N ILE A 260 10.18 6.53 13.54
CA ILE A 260 10.88 6.99 14.74
C ILE A 260 11.93 5.94 15.13
N PHE A 261 13.10 6.40 15.54
CA PHE A 261 14.07 5.62 16.31
C PHE A 261 14.10 6.22 17.71
N HIS A 262 13.78 5.43 18.73
CA HIS A 262 13.79 5.87 20.13
C HIS A 262 15.18 5.70 20.75
N PRO A 263 15.63 6.61 21.63
CA PRO A 263 16.98 6.58 22.17
C PRO A 263 17.22 5.35 23.05
N GLU A 264 18.32 4.65 22.80
CA GLU A 264 18.74 3.50 23.61
C GLU A 264 19.28 3.95 24.99
N PRO A 265 18.83 3.35 26.11
CA PRO A 265 19.31 3.68 27.44
C PRO A 265 20.84 3.60 27.57
N GLY A 266 21.47 4.72 27.95
CA GLY A 266 22.92 4.81 28.14
C GLY A 266 23.76 4.97 26.86
N ALA A 267 23.15 4.90 25.67
CA ALA A 267 23.86 5.09 24.41
C ALA A 267 24.31 6.55 24.20
N LYS A 268 25.39 6.72 23.42
CA LYS A 268 25.95 8.03 23.06
C LYS A 268 25.85 8.27 21.55
N GLY A 269 26.00 9.53 21.12
CA GLY A 269 25.94 9.90 19.71
C GLY A 269 24.52 9.85 19.15
N LEU A 270 24.33 9.22 17.99
CA LEU A 270 23.02 9.11 17.34
C LEU A 270 22.06 8.14 18.06
N ARG A 271 22.57 7.00 18.57
CA ARG A 271 21.76 5.98 19.27
C ARG A 271 21.19 6.49 20.61
N GLY A 272 21.77 7.54 21.18
CA GLY A 272 21.27 8.23 22.38
C GLY A 272 20.31 9.39 22.09
N LYS A 273 19.71 9.46 20.89
CA LYS A 273 18.76 10.52 20.48
C LYS A 273 17.52 9.90 19.84
N THR A 274 16.38 10.58 19.97
CA THR A 274 15.25 10.33 19.08
C THR A 274 15.62 10.76 17.66
N LEU A 275 15.60 9.85 16.71
CA LEU A 275 15.81 10.15 15.28
C LEU A 275 14.50 9.95 14.52
N GLN A 276 14.36 10.68 13.41
CA GLN A 276 13.27 10.50 12.46
C GLN A 276 13.87 10.19 11.10
N TYR A 277 13.38 9.13 10.45
CA TYR A 277 13.99 8.60 9.24
C TYR A 277 12.96 8.09 8.23
N LEU A 278 13.41 8.00 6.97
CA LEU A 278 12.70 7.45 5.83
C LEU A 278 13.54 6.29 5.29
N GLU A 279 12.90 5.16 4.96
CA GLU A 279 13.60 4.04 4.35
C GLU A 279 13.89 4.32 2.87
N GLU A 280 15.09 3.93 2.40
CA GLU A 280 15.52 4.16 1.01
C GLU A 280 14.63 3.41 0.00
N SER A 281 14.25 2.17 0.34
CA SER A 281 13.41 1.28 -0.44
C SER A 281 12.08 1.92 -0.86
N ILE A 282 11.27 2.34 0.12
CA ILE A 282 9.95 2.93 -0.10
C ILE A 282 10.04 4.30 -0.80
N ALA A 283 11.09 5.08 -0.52
CA ALA A 283 11.36 6.34 -1.19
C ALA A 283 11.67 6.14 -2.69
N HIS A 284 12.61 5.24 -3.01
CA HIS A 284 12.98 4.92 -4.39
C HIS A 284 11.85 4.23 -5.16
N TRP A 285 11.04 3.38 -4.50
CA TRP A 285 9.85 2.77 -5.09
C TRP A 285 8.85 3.83 -5.57
N VAL A 286 8.50 4.78 -4.71
CA VAL A 286 7.59 5.89 -5.07
C VAL A 286 8.21 6.82 -6.11
N MET A 287 9.49 7.17 -5.96
CA MET A 287 10.22 8.04 -6.89
C MET A 287 10.38 7.45 -8.30
N SER A 288 10.18 6.14 -8.49
CA SER A 288 10.19 5.48 -9.81
C SER A 288 9.13 5.99 -10.82
N ARG A 289 8.24 6.90 -10.40
CA ARG A 289 7.11 7.44 -11.18
C ARG A 289 7.15 8.96 -11.34
N ASP A 290 8.34 9.54 -11.36
CA ASP A 290 8.56 10.99 -11.57
C ASP A 290 7.78 11.86 -10.56
N VAL A 291 7.92 11.55 -9.27
CA VAL A 291 7.29 12.29 -8.16
C VAL A 291 8.32 12.76 -7.13
N LEU A 292 8.03 13.85 -6.44
CA LEU A 292 8.81 14.33 -5.31
C LEU A 292 8.30 13.69 -4.03
N VAL A 293 9.15 12.92 -3.36
CA VAL A 293 8.88 12.38 -2.02
C VAL A 293 9.28 13.40 -0.95
N PHE A 294 8.39 13.60 0.03
CA PHE A 294 8.63 14.42 1.21
C PHE A 294 8.45 13.57 2.47
N MET A 295 9.51 13.41 3.26
CA MET A 295 9.36 12.88 4.62
C MET A 295 8.56 13.88 5.45
N ILE A 296 7.42 13.47 6.00
CA ILE A 296 6.65 14.25 6.97
C ILE A 296 7.20 13.93 8.37
N PRO A 297 7.86 14.86 9.09
CA PRO A 297 8.28 14.61 10.45
C PRO A 297 7.10 14.65 11.42
N THR A 298 7.28 14.07 12.62
CA THR A 298 6.36 14.26 13.75
C THR A 298 6.42 15.71 14.22
N VAL A 299 5.26 16.37 14.34
CA VAL A 299 5.14 17.75 14.83
C VAL A 299 5.10 17.80 16.35
N GLY A 300 6.20 17.42 16.99
CA GLY A 300 6.32 17.39 18.45
C GLY A 300 6.11 18.76 19.10
N HIS A 301 5.03 18.91 19.88
CA HIS A 301 4.70 20.14 20.60
C HIS A 301 5.48 20.30 21.94
N GLN A 302 6.28 19.30 22.32
CA GLN A 302 6.99 19.21 23.61
C GLN A 302 8.51 19.41 23.49
N GLY A 303 9.01 19.88 22.34
CA GLY A 303 10.44 20.16 22.14
C GLY A 303 10.92 21.42 22.87
N MET A 304 12.23 21.53 23.09
CA MET A 304 12.87 22.73 23.68
C MET A 304 12.90 23.95 22.73
N LEU A 305 12.31 23.84 21.55
CA LEU A 305 12.24 24.89 20.53
C LEU A 305 10.79 25.34 20.40
N HIS A 306 10.56 26.62 20.03
CA HIS A 306 9.22 27.17 19.93
C HIS A 306 8.28 26.28 19.09
N PRO A 307 7.08 25.94 19.59
CA PRO A 307 6.15 25.09 18.86
C PRO A 307 5.74 25.79 17.56
N SER A 308 5.96 25.11 16.44
CA SER A 308 5.57 25.61 15.12
C SER A 308 4.05 25.82 15.05
N ASN A 309 3.60 26.79 14.25
CA ASN A 309 2.17 26.93 13.92
C ASN A 309 1.70 25.96 12.82
N ILE A 310 2.61 25.22 12.19
CA ILE A 310 2.29 24.14 11.25
C ILE A 310 1.59 23.00 11.99
N ARG A 311 0.49 22.48 11.44
CA ARG A 311 -0.24 21.28 11.91
C ARG A 311 -0.25 20.20 10.81
N LEU A 312 -0.66 18.97 11.13
CA LEU A 312 -0.62 17.88 10.15
C LEU A 312 -1.55 18.13 8.93
N ARG A 313 -2.67 18.83 9.13
CA ARG A 313 -3.51 19.39 8.05
C ARG A 313 -2.78 20.24 7.02
N ASP A 314 -1.71 20.92 7.42
CA ASP A 314 -0.98 21.83 6.53
C ASP A 314 -0.04 21.06 5.59
N TYR A 315 0.34 19.83 5.94
CA TYR A 315 0.94 18.87 5.00
C TYR A 315 -0.10 18.37 4.00
N ALA A 316 -1.31 18.02 4.44
CA ALA A 316 -2.40 17.56 3.56
C ALA A 316 -2.85 18.62 2.52
N LYS A 317 -2.69 19.91 2.83
CA LYS A 317 -2.91 21.04 1.89
C LYS A 317 -1.79 21.25 0.85
N HIS A 318 -0.61 20.68 1.06
CA HIS A 318 0.60 20.98 0.27
C HIS A 318 1.21 19.77 -0.44
N LEU A 319 0.68 18.59 -0.13
CA LEU A 319 1.04 17.29 -0.69
C LEU A 319 -0.19 16.69 -1.40
N ASP A 320 0.06 15.90 -2.43
CA ASP A 320 -0.99 15.36 -3.32
C ASP A 320 -1.50 13.98 -2.88
N GLY A 321 -0.81 13.33 -1.93
CA GLY A 321 -1.17 12.03 -1.35
C GLY A 321 -0.21 11.61 -0.23
N LEU A 322 -0.59 10.62 0.58
CA LEU A 322 0.16 10.10 1.73
C LEU A 322 0.51 8.61 1.57
N LEU A 323 1.70 8.23 1.98
CA LEU A 323 2.13 6.84 2.16
C LEU A 323 2.54 6.60 3.62
N LEU A 324 1.91 5.61 4.26
CA LEU A 324 2.26 5.12 5.59
C LEU A 324 3.21 3.92 5.46
N GLN A 325 4.51 4.12 5.68
CA GLN A 325 5.53 3.08 5.49
C GLN A 325 5.55 2.03 6.62
N GLY A 326 6.21 0.89 6.39
CA GLY A 326 6.37 -0.17 7.39
C GLY A 326 7.22 0.21 8.63
N GLY A 327 7.57 -0.78 9.44
CA GLY A 327 8.43 -0.64 10.62
C GLY A 327 7.80 -1.24 11.89
N ALA A 328 8.33 -0.84 13.05
CA ALA A 328 7.95 -1.39 14.36
C ALA A 328 6.45 -1.28 14.66
N ASP A 329 5.97 -2.23 15.45
CA ASP A 329 4.57 -2.61 15.71
C ASP A 329 3.62 -1.45 16.03
N VAL A 330 2.33 -1.66 15.76
CA VAL A 330 1.25 -0.79 16.25
C VAL A 330 0.98 -1.13 17.71
N SER A 331 0.96 -0.13 18.58
CA SER A 331 0.78 -0.35 20.02
C SER A 331 -0.63 -0.88 20.31
N PRO A 332 -0.78 -1.96 21.13
CA PRO A 332 -2.09 -2.47 21.56
C PRO A 332 -3.01 -1.39 22.16
N GLN A 333 -2.43 -0.41 22.84
CA GLN A 333 -3.14 0.74 23.42
C GLN A 333 -3.86 1.60 22.36
N SER A 334 -3.40 1.57 21.10
CA SER A 334 -3.99 2.31 19.97
C SER A 334 -5.28 1.68 19.44
N TYR A 335 -5.54 0.40 19.75
CA TYR A 335 -6.80 -0.32 19.50
C TYR A 335 -7.45 -0.85 20.79
N ALA A 336 -7.20 -0.18 21.92
CA ALA A 336 -7.77 -0.44 23.25
C ALA A 336 -7.47 -1.83 23.85
N GLU A 337 -6.46 -2.53 23.36
CA GLU A 337 -5.93 -3.76 23.97
C GLU A 337 -4.72 -3.47 24.90
N GLN A 338 -4.33 -4.46 25.70
CA GLN A 338 -3.07 -4.46 26.45
C GLN A 338 -2.05 -5.37 25.75
N ALA A 339 -0.76 -5.10 25.93
CA ALA A 339 0.29 -5.93 25.36
C ALA A 339 0.26 -7.36 25.94
N THR A 340 0.17 -8.36 25.07
CA THR A 340 0.20 -9.78 25.44
C THR A 340 1.57 -10.23 25.93
N SER A 341 2.64 -9.59 25.46
CA SER A 341 4.03 -9.86 25.84
C SER A 341 4.84 -8.54 25.96
N PRO A 342 5.80 -8.42 26.90
CA PRO A 342 6.50 -7.17 27.16
C PRO A 342 7.44 -6.71 26.03
N GLU A 343 7.81 -7.61 25.11
CA GLU A 343 8.56 -7.32 23.88
C GLU A 343 7.72 -6.66 22.77
N TRP A 344 6.39 -6.65 22.86
CA TRP A 344 5.47 -6.08 21.86
C TRP A 344 4.66 -4.85 22.38
N PRO A 345 5.29 -3.80 22.95
CA PRO A 345 4.56 -2.60 23.38
C PRO A 345 4.08 -1.74 22.20
N GLY A 346 4.69 -1.89 21.03
CA GLY A 346 4.53 -1.05 19.84
C GLY A 346 4.92 0.41 20.02
N ASP A 347 4.91 1.17 18.92
CA ASP A 347 5.26 2.60 18.93
C ASP A 347 4.02 3.49 19.00
N ARG A 348 3.48 3.66 20.20
CA ARG A 348 2.32 4.54 20.43
C ARG A 348 2.59 6.01 20.06
N VAL A 349 3.84 6.47 20.12
CA VAL A 349 4.20 7.86 19.75
C VAL A 349 4.09 8.04 18.24
N ARG A 350 4.53 7.04 17.47
CA ARG A 350 4.32 6.99 16.02
C ARG A 350 2.83 6.82 15.68
N ASP A 351 2.10 5.95 16.38
CA ASP A 351 0.68 5.71 16.12
C ASP A 351 -0.15 6.98 16.16
N MET A 352 -0.08 7.76 17.25
CA MET A 352 -0.94 8.95 17.39
C MET A 352 -0.68 9.97 16.28
N TYR A 353 0.58 10.13 15.87
CA TYR A 353 0.98 11.02 14.78
C TYR A 353 0.55 10.50 13.39
N GLU A 354 0.71 9.19 13.11
CA GLU A 354 0.31 8.62 11.83
C GLU A 354 -1.22 8.50 11.69
N LEU A 355 -1.95 8.33 12.80
CA LEU A 355 -3.42 8.38 12.84
C LEU A 355 -3.95 9.79 12.59
N GLU A 356 -3.36 10.83 13.20
CA GLU A 356 -3.72 12.23 12.91
C GLU A 356 -3.39 12.58 11.44
N LEU A 357 -2.25 12.13 10.89
CA LEU A 357 -1.94 12.27 9.46
C LEU A 357 -2.97 11.59 8.56
N LEU A 358 -3.31 10.34 8.85
CA LEU A 358 -4.29 9.56 8.08
C LEU A 358 -5.65 10.26 8.05
N HIS A 359 -6.12 10.74 9.20
CA HIS A 359 -7.34 11.54 9.33
C HIS A 359 -7.28 12.81 8.46
N GLU A 360 -6.23 13.63 8.62
CA GLU A 360 -6.10 14.91 7.90
C GLU A 360 -6.00 14.76 6.38
N PHE A 361 -5.39 13.69 5.87
CA PHE A 361 -5.37 13.39 4.43
C PHE A 361 -6.74 12.89 3.92
N ILE A 362 -7.45 12.07 4.70
CA ILE A 362 -8.80 11.59 4.36
C ILE A 362 -9.81 12.75 4.30
N GLU A 363 -9.84 13.61 5.32
CA GLU A 363 -10.72 14.78 5.36
C GLU A 363 -10.37 15.81 4.27
N SER A 364 -9.09 15.88 3.87
CA SER A 364 -8.65 16.66 2.70
C SER A 364 -8.94 15.98 1.34
N GLY A 365 -9.61 14.83 1.33
CA GLY A 365 -9.97 14.07 0.12
C GLY A 365 -8.77 13.49 -0.65
N LYS A 366 -7.57 13.49 -0.06
CA LYS A 366 -6.32 13.02 -0.69
C LYS A 366 -6.18 11.50 -0.51
N PRO A 367 -5.53 10.78 -1.44
CA PRO A 367 -5.37 9.35 -1.33
C PRO A 367 -4.35 8.96 -0.26
N VAL A 368 -4.53 7.77 0.31
CA VAL A 368 -3.58 7.18 1.26
C VAL A 368 -3.25 5.73 0.88
N LEU A 369 -1.96 5.38 0.95
CA LEU A 369 -1.46 4.02 0.75
C LEU A 369 -0.68 3.56 2.00
N GLY A 370 -1.13 2.49 2.65
CA GLY A 370 -0.43 1.85 3.76
C GLY A 370 0.34 0.62 3.33
N VAL A 371 1.58 0.47 3.80
CA VAL A 371 2.45 -0.68 3.55
C VAL A 371 2.83 -1.36 4.86
N CYS A 372 2.64 -2.67 4.95
CA CYS A 372 2.85 -3.48 6.16
C CYS A 372 2.12 -2.87 7.37
N ARG A 373 2.88 -2.32 8.34
CA ARG A 373 2.36 -1.50 9.45
C ARG A 373 1.34 -0.45 9.04
N GLY A 374 1.51 0.19 7.87
CA GLY A 374 0.55 1.17 7.35
C GLY A 374 -0.83 0.58 7.05
N CYS A 375 -0.92 -0.70 6.65
CA CYS A 375 -2.19 -1.43 6.47
C CYS A 375 -2.87 -1.66 7.82
N GLN A 376 -2.09 -2.13 8.81
CA GLN A 376 -2.53 -2.37 10.18
C GLN A 376 -3.05 -1.07 10.83
N LEU A 377 -2.35 0.04 10.65
CA LEU A 377 -2.76 1.34 11.20
C LEU A 377 -4.03 1.89 10.52
N ILE A 378 -4.20 1.69 9.22
CA ILE A 378 -5.46 2.00 8.53
C ILE A 378 -6.61 1.20 9.15
N ASN A 379 -6.41 -0.09 9.45
CA ASN A 379 -7.42 -0.90 10.13
C ASN A 379 -7.80 -0.35 11.52
N VAL A 380 -6.79 -0.01 12.33
CA VAL A 380 -6.96 0.56 13.68
C VAL A 380 -7.69 1.91 13.63
N ALA A 381 -7.38 2.77 12.67
CA ALA A 381 -8.02 4.08 12.51
C ALA A 381 -9.55 3.99 12.33
N PHE A 382 -10.04 2.94 11.67
CA PHE A 382 -11.47 2.70 11.47
C PHE A 382 -12.12 1.89 12.62
N GLY A 383 -11.36 1.58 13.68
CA GLY A 383 -11.82 0.87 14.87
C GLY A 383 -11.70 -0.66 14.78
N GLY A 384 -10.83 -1.18 13.93
CA GLY A 384 -10.46 -2.59 13.93
C GLY A 384 -9.37 -2.93 14.95
N THR A 385 -9.13 -4.21 15.19
CA THR A 385 -8.06 -4.72 16.09
C THR A 385 -7.06 -5.58 15.33
N LEU A 386 -5.90 -5.82 15.92
CA LEU A 386 -4.80 -6.60 15.34
C LEU A 386 -4.55 -7.88 16.13
N TYR A 387 -3.98 -8.89 15.46
CA TYR A 387 -3.26 -9.94 16.14
C TYR A 387 -1.92 -9.36 16.59
N GLN A 388 -1.62 -9.47 17.89
CA GLN A 388 -0.40 -8.93 18.47
C GLN A 388 0.81 -9.78 18.09
N ASP A 389 0.58 -11.08 17.86
CA ASP A 389 1.50 -12.00 17.23
C ASP A 389 0.74 -13.20 16.61
N ILE A 390 0.92 -13.44 15.31
CA ILE A 390 0.27 -14.50 14.55
C ILE A 390 0.68 -15.89 15.07
N ALA A 391 1.96 -16.07 15.44
CA ALA A 391 2.48 -17.38 15.81
C ALA A 391 1.90 -17.91 17.13
N THR A 392 1.54 -17.01 18.06
CA THR A 392 0.93 -17.33 19.35
C THR A 392 -0.60 -17.21 19.35
N GLU A 393 -1.19 -16.20 18.68
CA GLU A 393 -2.64 -16.02 18.66
C GLU A 393 -3.36 -16.84 17.57
N VAL A 394 -2.67 -17.28 16.51
CA VAL A 394 -3.24 -18.07 15.40
C VAL A 394 -2.38 -19.32 15.11
N PRO A 395 -2.41 -20.37 15.97
CA PRO A 395 -1.52 -21.54 15.86
C PRO A 395 -1.69 -22.41 14.59
N THR A 396 -2.67 -22.10 13.75
CA THR A 396 -2.91 -22.76 12.44
C THR A 396 -2.40 -21.94 11.25
N ALA A 397 -1.87 -20.74 11.46
CA ALA A 397 -1.37 -19.88 10.39
C ALA A 397 -0.03 -20.37 9.83
N GLY A 398 0.29 -19.97 8.59
CA GLY A 398 1.64 -20.08 8.07
C GLY A 398 2.63 -19.16 8.78
N THR A 399 3.90 -19.31 8.47
CA THR A 399 4.92 -18.34 8.86
C THR A 399 4.75 -17.05 8.05
N HIS A 400 4.64 -15.89 8.70
CA HIS A 400 4.61 -14.56 8.05
C HIS A 400 5.90 -13.73 8.28
N VAL A 401 6.83 -14.22 9.09
CA VAL A 401 8.20 -13.70 9.19
C VAL A 401 9.17 -14.81 9.60
N ASN A 402 10.38 -14.83 9.04
CA ASN A 402 11.45 -15.75 9.44
C ASN A 402 12.84 -15.14 9.23
N GLU A 403 13.89 -15.92 9.52
CA GLU A 403 15.30 -15.50 9.44
C GLU A 403 15.75 -15.03 8.05
N HIS A 404 15.06 -15.43 6.97
CA HIS A 404 15.33 -14.98 5.60
C HIS A 404 14.68 -13.62 5.28
N TYR A 405 13.87 -13.06 6.20
CA TYR A 405 13.36 -11.69 6.20
C TYR A 405 12.80 -11.24 4.83
N ASP A 406 13.54 -10.43 4.06
CA ASP A 406 13.12 -9.89 2.76
C ASP A 406 12.98 -10.94 1.65
N GLN A 407 13.41 -12.18 1.90
CA GLN A 407 13.29 -13.33 1.00
C GLN A 407 12.12 -14.26 1.32
N HIS A 408 11.38 -14.07 2.44
CA HIS A 408 10.23 -14.92 2.78
C HIS A 408 9.01 -14.64 1.90
N ARG A 409 8.27 -15.69 1.49
CA ARG A 409 7.19 -15.64 0.49
C ARG A 409 5.98 -16.48 0.91
N HIS A 410 4.79 -16.05 0.49
CA HIS A 410 3.56 -16.85 0.53
C HIS A 410 2.59 -16.43 -0.58
N GLY A 411 1.58 -17.27 -0.83
CA GLY A 411 0.52 -16.99 -1.79
C GLY A 411 -0.60 -16.15 -1.16
N ILE A 412 -1.19 -15.26 -1.95
CA ILE A 412 -2.41 -14.52 -1.62
C ILE A 412 -3.51 -14.79 -2.64
N HIS A 413 -4.76 -14.70 -2.19
CA HIS A 413 -5.97 -14.77 -2.99
C HIS A 413 -6.74 -13.44 -2.90
N PHE A 414 -7.27 -12.96 -4.02
CA PHE A 414 -8.16 -11.80 -4.08
C PHE A 414 -9.63 -12.26 -4.01
N PRO A 415 -10.38 -11.97 -2.92
CA PRO A 415 -11.78 -12.39 -2.79
C PRO A 415 -12.69 -11.85 -3.92
N ASP A 416 -13.81 -12.51 -4.17
CA ASP A 416 -14.82 -11.97 -5.09
C ASP A 416 -15.32 -10.60 -4.62
N GLY A 417 -15.40 -9.65 -5.56
CA GLY A 417 -15.66 -8.25 -5.26
C GLY A 417 -14.44 -7.42 -4.88
N SER A 418 -13.24 -8.03 -4.76
CA SER A 418 -11.96 -7.30 -4.59
C SER A 418 -11.81 -6.24 -5.68
N THR A 419 -11.65 -4.98 -5.25
CA THR A 419 -11.38 -3.86 -6.13
C THR A 419 -9.90 -3.76 -6.50
N LEU A 420 -9.02 -4.37 -5.69
CA LEU A 420 -7.59 -4.55 -5.94
C LEU A 420 -7.34 -5.54 -7.09
N ALA A 421 -8.14 -6.61 -7.20
CA ALA A 421 -8.07 -7.55 -8.33
C ALA A 421 -8.22 -6.87 -9.70
N ASN A 422 -8.97 -5.76 -9.78
CA ASN A 422 -9.13 -4.99 -11.02
C ASN A 422 -7.85 -4.29 -11.49
N MET A 423 -6.86 -4.12 -10.61
CA MET A 423 -5.52 -3.64 -10.97
C MET A 423 -4.65 -4.74 -11.61
N PHE A 424 -5.05 -6.01 -11.47
CA PHE A 424 -4.33 -7.20 -11.90
C PHE A 424 -5.20 -8.09 -12.81
N PRO A 425 -5.63 -7.60 -13.99
CA PRO A 425 -6.59 -8.28 -14.85
C PRO A 425 -6.11 -9.70 -15.22
N GLY A 426 -7.01 -10.67 -15.09
CA GLY A 426 -6.72 -12.10 -15.31
C GLY A 426 -6.08 -12.82 -14.13
N ARG A 427 -5.77 -12.14 -13.01
CA ARG A 427 -5.30 -12.79 -11.77
C ARG A 427 -6.42 -12.92 -10.73
N ARG A 428 -6.31 -13.97 -9.93
CA ARG A 428 -7.07 -14.24 -8.69
C ARG A 428 -6.15 -14.61 -7.53
N GLU A 429 -5.01 -15.21 -7.85
CA GLU A 429 -3.92 -15.49 -6.92
C GLU A 429 -2.64 -14.76 -7.35
N ALA A 430 -1.74 -14.56 -6.38
CA ALA A 430 -0.39 -14.05 -6.59
C ALA A 430 0.54 -14.51 -5.47
N ILE A 431 1.86 -14.37 -5.64
CA ILE A 431 2.86 -14.55 -4.57
C ILE A 431 3.36 -13.17 -4.15
N VAL A 432 3.50 -12.95 -2.85
CA VAL A 432 4.04 -11.72 -2.26
C VAL A 432 5.16 -12.03 -1.26
N ASN A 433 5.91 -11.01 -0.86
CA ASN A 433 6.80 -11.11 0.29
C ASN A 433 6.03 -10.95 1.61
N SER A 434 6.57 -11.48 2.70
CA SER A 434 5.94 -11.38 4.02
C SER A 434 7.00 -11.22 5.09
N ILE A 435 6.89 -10.12 5.85
CA ILE A 435 7.86 -9.69 6.87
C ILE A 435 7.11 -9.09 8.07
N HIS A 436 6.10 -9.81 8.57
CA HIS A 436 5.26 -9.34 9.68
C HIS A 436 4.90 -10.49 10.63
N HIS A 437 4.79 -10.16 11.91
CA HIS A 437 4.19 -11.06 12.91
C HIS A 437 2.87 -10.51 13.47
N GLN A 438 2.58 -9.20 13.31
CA GLN A 438 1.23 -8.65 13.48
C GLN A 438 0.39 -8.77 12.19
N ALA A 439 -0.92 -8.84 12.32
CA ALA A 439 -1.89 -8.81 11.21
C ALA A 439 -3.25 -8.24 11.66
N VAL A 440 -4.17 -8.01 10.73
CA VAL A 440 -5.56 -7.60 11.07
C VAL A 440 -6.34 -8.79 11.64
N LYS A 441 -7.00 -8.58 12.79
CA LYS A 441 -7.80 -9.54 13.57
C LYS A 441 -9.28 -9.25 13.46
N THR A 442 -9.66 -8.01 13.76
CA THR A 442 -11.01 -7.49 13.50
C THR A 442 -10.92 -6.40 12.45
N ILE A 443 -11.68 -6.52 11.37
CA ILE A 443 -11.75 -5.52 10.30
C ILE A 443 -12.45 -4.24 10.79
N GLY A 444 -11.83 -3.08 10.52
CA GLY A 444 -12.38 -1.77 10.87
C GLY A 444 -13.64 -1.39 10.07
N ARG A 445 -14.37 -0.38 10.55
CA ARG A 445 -15.64 0.06 9.95
C ARG A 445 -15.43 0.63 8.54
N ASP A 446 -16.37 0.35 7.65
CA ASP A 446 -16.34 0.79 6.25
C ASP A 446 -15.09 0.35 5.44
N LEU A 447 -14.32 -0.62 5.94
CA LEU A 447 -13.27 -1.32 5.20
C LEU A 447 -13.83 -2.57 4.48
N ASN A 448 -13.34 -2.82 3.28
CA ASN A 448 -13.39 -4.14 2.63
C ASN A 448 -12.06 -4.86 2.82
N ILE A 449 -12.11 -6.20 2.88
CA ILE A 449 -10.94 -7.07 2.68
C ILE A 449 -10.71 -7.17 1.17
N GLU A 450 -9.49 -6.90 0.72
CA GLU A 450 -9.12 -6.81 -0.70
C GLU A 450 -8.22 -7.97 -1.16
N ALA A 451 -7.46 -8.56 -0.22
CA ALA A 451 -6.66 -9.78 -0.39
C ALA A 451 -6.54 -10.51 0.95
N VAL A 452 -6.36 -11.83 0.89
CA VAL A 452 -6.05 -12.71 2.03
C VAL A 452 -4.91 -13.66 1.69
N SER A 453 -4.15 -14.09 2.70
CA SER A 453 -3.19 -15.18 2.61
C SER A 453 -3.89 -16.48 2.22
N ALA A 454 -3.37 -17.19 1.21
CA ALA A 454 -4.02 -18.35 0.61
C ALA A 454 -3.91 -19.64 1.46
N SER A 455 -2.99 -19.68 2.43
CA SER A 455 -2.77 -20.83 3.31
C SER A 455 -3.69 -20.87 4.54
N ASP A 456 -4.09 -19.70 5.03
CA ASP A 456 -4.61 -19.53 6.40
C ASP A 456 -5.65 -18.41 6.54
N GLY A 457 -5.89 -17.60 5.50
CA GLY A 457 -6.92 -16.57 5.49
C GLY A 457 -6.56 -15.29 6.25
N ILE A 458 -5.31 -15.11 6.69
CA ILE A 458 -4.83 -13.84 7.27
C ILE A 458 -5.08 -12.69 6.28
N ILE A 459 -5.53 -11.54 6.77
CA ILE A 459 -5.92 -10.39 5.93
C ILE A 459 -4.67 -9.66 5.42
N GLU A 460 -4.49 -9.66 4.11
CA GLU A 460 -3.28 -9.15 3.43
C GLU A 460 -3.48 -7.81 2.74
N ALA A 461 -4.72 -7.40 2.45
CA ALA A 461 -5.02 -6.05 2.00
C ALA A 461 -6.41 -5.58 2.44
N VAL A 462 -6.56 -4.27 2.68
CA VAL A 462 -7.83 -3.62 3.05
C VAL A 462 -8.05 -2.33 2.25
N ARG A 463 -9.31 -1.93 2.05
CA ARG A 463 -9.67 -0.64 1.42
C ARG A 463 -10.87 0.01 2.08
N TYR A 464 -10.77 1.30 2.38
CA TYR A 464 -11.88 2.11 2.87
C TYR A 464 -12.82 2.50 1.72
N ARG A 465 -14.10 2.17 1.88
CA ARG A 465 -15.13 2.28 0.83
C ARG A 465 -15.54 3.72 0.49
N ARG A 466 -15.29 4.68 1.39
CA ARG A 466 -15.86 6.04 1.33
C ARG A 466 -14.87 7.10 0.84
N ALA A 467 -13.67 6.72 0.45
CA ALA A 467 -12.68 7.57 -0.20
C ALA A 467 -12.29 6.99 -1.57
N PRO A 468 -11.88 7.81 -2.56
CA PRO A 468 -11.48 7.32 -3.88
C PRO A 468 -10.35 6.29 -3.84
N PHE A 469 -9.35 6.52 -2.98
CA PHE A 469 -8.25 5.57 -2.72
C PHE A 469 -7.71 5.74 -1.30
N VAL A 470 -8.12 4.87 -0.39
CA VAL A 470 -7.47 4.66 0.91
C VAL A 470 -7.34 3.15 1.07
N MET A 471 -6.11 2.65 0.94
CA MET A 471 -5.82 1.22 0.80
C MET A 471 -4.58 0.84 1.60
N GLY A 472 -4.62 -0.32 2.25
CA GLY A 472 -3.48 -0.93 2.91
C GLY A 472 -3.12 -2.26 2.23
N VAL A 473 -1.83 -2.56 2.12
CA VAL A 473 -1.29 -3.89 1.80
C VAL A 473 -0.30 -4.30 2.89
N GLN A 474 -0.32 -5.56 3.31
CA GLN A 474 0.44 -6.10 4.44
C GLN A 474 1.84 -6.60 4.01
N TRP A 475 2.01 -6.95 2.74
CA TRP A 475 3.32 -7.16 2.11
C TRP A 475 4.06 -5.84 1.85
N HIS A 476 5.29 -5.93 1.30
CA HIS A 476 6.19 -4.83 0.99
C HIS A 476 6.46 -4.70 -0.52
N PRO A 477 5.60 -3.97 -1.28
CA PRO A 477 5.77 -3.66 -2.71
C PRO A 477 7.15 -3.14 -3.13
N GLU A 478 7.84 -2.43 -2.25
CA GLU A 478 9.15 -1.80 -2.48
C GLU A 478 10.29 -2.79 -2.70
N PHE A 479 10.15 -4.04 -2.25
CA PHE A 479 11.13 -5.10 -2.52
C PHE A 479 10.76 -5.96 -3.76
N HIS A 480 9.59 -5.74 -4.37
CA HIS A 480 9.16 -6.46 -5.57
C HIS A 480 9.84 -5.89 -6.82
N ARG A 481 11.02 -6.43 -7.17
CA ARG A 481 11.74 -6.04 -8.41
C ARG A 481 10.91 -6.35 -9.66
N ALA A 482 10.67 -5.33 -10.47
CA ALA A 482 10.00 -5.46 -11.77
C ALA A 482 10.73 -6.48 -12.68
N GLY A 483 9.95 -7.37 -13.31
CA GLY A 483 10.47 -8.39 -14.23
C GLY A 483 10.81 -9.76 -13.60
N GLY A 484 10.71 -9.92 -12.28
CA GLY A 484 10.71 -11.25 -11.66
C GLY A 484 9.39 -12.00 -11.97
N PRO A 485 9.42 -13.30 -12.35
CA PRO A 485 8.20 -14.03 -12.73
C PRO A 485 7.36 -14.50 -11.53
N GLU A 486 7.93 -14.51 -10.33
CA GLU A 486 7.35 -15.12 -9.13
C GLU A 486 6.47 -14.13 -8.33
N LEU A 487 7.00 -12.95 -8.00
CA LEU A 487 6.31 -11.93 -7.21
C LEU A 487 5.27 -11.13 -8.00
N LEU A 488 4.24 -10.65 -7.30
CA LEU A 488 3.26 -9.70 -7.82
C LEU A 488 3.92 -8.37 -8.22
N ASP A 489 3.94 -8.04 -9.51
CA ASP A 489 4.32 -6.68 -9.96
C ASP A 489 3.35 -5.65 -9.38
N CYS A 490 3.80 -4.88 -8.40
CA CYS A 490 2.99 -3.87 -7.72
C CYS A 490 2.92 -2.52 -8.46
N THR A 491 3.43 -2.45 -9.70
CA THR A 491 3.29 -1.30 -10.60
C THR A 491 1.85 -0.74 -10.66
N PRO A 492 0.80 -1.55 -10.92
CA PRO A 492 -0.58 -1.05 -11.01
C PRO A 492 -1.13 -0.43 -9.71
N LEU A 493 -0.63 -0.86 -8.54
CA LEU A 493 -1.02 -0.32 -7.23
C LEU A 493 -0.50 1.11 -7.08
N LEU A 494 0.80 1.32 -7.35
CA LEU A 494 1.44 2.63 -7.30
C LEU A 494 0.85 3.58 -8.37
N ASP A 495 0.68 3.11 -9.61
CA ASP A 495 0.06 3.91 -10.67
C ASP A 495 -1.38 4.32 -10.32
N THR A 496 -2.15 3.44 -9.66
CA THR A 496 -3.52 3.76 -9.23
C THR A 496 -3.53 4.82 -8.12
N PHE A 497 -2.66 4.69 -7.11
CA PHE A 497 -2.47 5.69 -6.07
C PHE A 497 -2.09 7.06 -6.65
N LEU A 498 -1.07 7.10 -7.52
CA LEU A 498 -0.57 8.34 -8.14
C LEU A 498 -1.52 8.93 -9.18
N ARG A 499 -2.35 8.12 -9.84
CA ARG A 499 -3.45 8.61 -10.68
C ARG A 499 -4.48 9.34 -9.83
N VAL A 500 -4.93 8.75 -8.73
CA VAL A 500 -5.91 9.39 -7.83
C VAL A 500 -5.32 10.65 -7.19
N ALA A 501 -4.04 10.65 -6.78
CA ALA A 501 -3.36 11.85 -6.25
C ALA A 501 -3.38 13.03 -7.24
N ARG A 502 -3.33 12.75 -8.54
CA ARG A 502 -3.43 13.75 -9.62
C ARG A 502 -4.87 14.21 -9.86
N GLU A 503 -5.86 13.35 -9.61
CA GLU A 503 -7.29 13.65 -9.72
C GLU A 503 -7.80 14.48 -8.53
N THR A 504 -7.36 14.16 -7.31
CA THR A 504 -7.75 14.82 -6.05
C THR A 504 -6.84 15.98 -5.65
N ARG A 505 -6.00 16.49 -6.57
CA ARG A 505 -4.97 17.50 -6.25
C ARG A 505 -5.55 18.83 -5.75
N PHE A 506 -6.66 19.26 -6.32
CA PHE A 506 -7.23 20.60 -6.17
C PHE A 506 -7.87 20.85 -4.80
#